data_AF-A0AA88NH80-F1
#
_entry.id   AF-A0AA88NH80-F1
#
_cell.length_a   1.000
_cell.length_b   1.000
_cell.length_c   1.000
_cell.angle_alpha   90.00
_cell.angle_beta   90.00
_cell.angle_gamma   90.00
#
_symmetry.space_group_name_H-M   'P 1'
#
loop_
_entity.id
_entity.type
_entity.pdbx_description
1 polymer ?
#
loop_
_entity_poly.entity_id
_entity_poly.type
_entity_poly.pdbx_seq_one_letter_code
_entity_poly.pdbx_strand_id
1 'polypeptide(L)'
;MFSFEGDFKTRPKVSLGGASKKEEKASLLHRTQEERRKREDERRRLKNAIIIQSYVRGYQDLKRQYATQRSKFDECVSKTLAGGAQHVLDGPSLCLLSRQLIFFYRQSVDAHRLTWLCQNLVKHNNQFVKLLVGPQKQSCMFQIKRILGFCCRLLQNCKDDNLNVAVPMRMLEIYSSERTYLCVIPDANNVASLIEQILHYMVQKGYYRSLYILVNHRLPSSLEYSDALSFPLASTLLEHILKPLHFTYSSCTTGARQFVFAAFTEEFISAPFTEQIFHFFIPALSDLRLSFPFEAFLSSLQATIGSSSAAQIQAPWLFYFVLCAGENCLGSLSEEGLLLYLRALQTLLPLLPVSESSSRPEASSDSEDEDDAGIHPPPMQDDSRISVQLITEECVHKLTPSSRQMPY
;
A
#
# COMPACT_ATOMS: atom_id res chain seq x y z
N MET A 1 24.42 1.68 54.69
CA MET A 1 25.00 2.98 54.30
C MET A 1 25.89 2.72 53.08
N PHE A 2 25.45 3.12 51.88
CA PHE A 2 26.24 2.88 50.66
C PHE A 2 27.36 3.92 50.58
N SER A 3 28.61 3.48 50.70
CA SER A 3 29.78 4.33 50.51
C SER A 3 29.96 4.59 49.01
N PHE A 4 29.83 5.85 48.62
CA PHE A 4 30.05 6.33 47.26
C PHE A 4 31.54 6.67 47.12
N GLU A 5 32.35 5.74 46.61
CA GLU A 5 33.74 5.99 46.24
C GLU A 5 33.77 6.75 44.91
N GLY A 6 33.76 8.08 45.02
CA GLY A 6 33.81 9.00 43.89
C GLY A 6 35.18 9.04 43.21
N ASP A 7 35.50 8.04 42.39
CA ASP A 7 36.68 8.07 41.52
C ASP A 7 36.27 7.96 40.04
N PHE A 8 35.67 9.03 39.51
CA PHE A 8 35.14 9.12 38.13
C PHE A 8 36.20 9.46 37.07
N LYS A 9 37.49 9.50 37.41
CA LYS A 9 38.57 9.79 36.45
C LYS A 9 39.66 8.72 36.55
N THR A 10 39.66 7.77 35.62
CA THR A 10 40.82 6.91 35.36
C THR A 10 42.03 7.79 35.07
N ARG A 11 42.93 7.91 36.04
CA ARG A 11 44.23 8.60 35.88
C ARG A 11 45.00 7.90 34.75
N PRO A 12 45.70 8.62 33.87
CA PRO A 12 46.56 7.99 32.88
C PRO A 12 47.60 7.13 33.60
N LYS A 13 47.62 5.81 33.33
CA LYS A 13 48.74 4.95 33.74
C LYS A 13 49.96 5.38 32.94
N VAL A 14 50.82 6.19 33.55
CA VAL A 14 52.11 6.57 32.98
C VAL A 14 53.12 5.49 33.36
N SER A 15 53.43 4.61 32.41
CA SER A 15 54.52 3.65 32.54
C SER A 15 55.85 4.39 32.38
N LEU A 16 56.36 4.98 33.46
CA LEU A 16 57.74 5.46 33.48
C LEU A 16 58.65 4.23 33.55
N GLY A 17 59.04 3.72 32.38
CA GLY A 17 59.90 2.54 32.24
C GLY A 17 61.14 2.67 33.13
N GLY A 18 61.34 1.67 33.99
CA GLY A 18 62.44 1.62 34.94
C GLY A 18 63.81 1.84 34.28
N ALA A 19 64.67 2.52 35.01
CA ALA A 19 65.90 3.18 34.58
C ALA A 19 67.08 2.27 34.13
N SER A 20 66.88 1.26 33.27
CA SER A 20 67.99 0.32 32.98
C SER A 20 68.18 -0.17 31.54
N LYS A 21 67.43 0.29 30.53
CA LYS A 21 67.75 -0.07 29.12
C LYS A 21 67.67 1.14 28.18
N LYS A 22 68.80 1.48 27.53
CA LYS A 22 68.85 2.42 26.39
C LYS A 22 68.17 1.76 25.18
N GLU A 23 66.86 1.95 25.08
CA GLU A 23 66.08 1.54 23.91
C GLU A 23 66.27 2.57 22.79
N GLU A 24 66.37 2.11 21.53
CA GLU A 24 66.52 2.98 20.37
C GLU A 24 65.25 3.82 20.16
N LYS A 25 65.40 5.13 19.94
CA LYS A 25 64.28 6.10 19.92
C LYS A 25 63.14 5.68 18.97
N ALA A 26 63.47 5.08 17.83
CA ALA A 26 62.51 4.60 16.86
C ALA A 26 61.63 3.44 17.41
N SER A 27 62.24 2.48 18.09
CA SER A 27 61.55 1.35 18.73
C SER A 27 60.62 1.81 19.86
N LEU A 28 61.05 2.79 20.65
CA LEU A 28 60.23 3.38 21.71
C LEU A 28 59.01 4.13 21.16
N LEU A 29 59.18 4.87 20.06
CA LEU A 29 58.08 5.55 19.37
C LEU A 29 57.10 4.57 18.75
N HIS A 30 57.59 3.52 18.07
CA HIS A 30 56.77 2.48 17.47
C HIS A 30 55.91 1.77 18.52
N ARG A 31 56.53 1.33 19.63
CA ARG A 31 55.82 0.71 20.76
C ARG A 31 54.73 1.63 21.34
N THR A 32 55.05 2.92 21.53
CA THR A 32 54.09 3.90 22.04
C THR A 32 52.91 4.09 21.07
N GLN A 33 53.17 4.08 19.76
CA GLN A 33 52.15 4.18 18.72
C GLN A 33 51.27 2.93 18.66
N GLU A 34 51.85 1.73 18.74
CA GLU A 34 51.10 0.48 18.82
C GLU A 34 50.24 0.39 20.07
N GLU A 35 50.75 0.79 21.24
CA GLU A 35 49.97 0.84 22.47
C GLU A 35 48.81 1.84 22.37
N ARG A 36 49.00 2.97 21.66
CA ARG A 36 47.91 3.92 21.35
C ARG A 36 46.87 3.30 20.44
N ARG A 37 47.28 2.66 19.34
CA ARG A 37 46.38 1.96 18.41
C ARG A 37 45.57 0.88 19.13
N LYS A 38 46.22 0.05 19.96
CA LYS A 38 45.53 -0.98 20.79
C LYS A 38 44.48 -0.38 21.71
N ARG A 39 44.78 0.74 22.38
CA ARG A 39 43.82 1.45 23.24
C ARG A 39 42.64 2.03 22.45
N GLU A 40 42.90 2.55 21.25
CA GLU A 40 41.84 3.05 20.36
C GLU A 40 40.96 1.93 19.83
N ASP A 41 41.56 0.80 19.43
CA ASP A 41 40.83 -0.39 18.98
C ASP A 41 39.97 -0.99 20.09
N GLU A 42 40.48 -1.05 21.33
CA GLU A 42 39.73 -1.52 22.50
C GLU A 42 38.58 -0.57 22.85
N ARG A 43 38.81 0.75 22.81
CA ARG A 43 37.74 1.75 22.99
C ARG A 43 36.67 1.61 21.91
N ARG A 44 37.06 1.40 20.65
CA ARG A 44 36.12 1.17 19.54
C ARG A 44 35.33 -0.12 19.75
N ARG A 45 35.99 -1.21 20.17
CA ARG A 45 35.33 -2.48 20.50
C ARG A 45 34.31 -2.31 21.62
N LEU A 46 34.68 -1.62 22.71
CA LEU A 46 33.78 -1.37 23.84
C LEU A 46 32.59 -0.50 23.43
N LYS A 47 32.83 0.58 22.66
CA LYS A 47 31.77 1.43 22.13
C LYS A 47 30.78 0.62 21.28
N ASN A 48 31.28 -0.22 20.39
CA ASN A 48 30.45 -1.08 19.55
C ASN A 48 29.65 -2.09 20.40
N ALA A 49 30.29 -2.69 21.42
CA ALA A 49 29.61 -3.60 22.33
C ALA A 49 28.45 -2.91 23.08
N ILE A 50 28.66 -1.67 23.55
CA ILE A 50 27.61 -0.88 24.22
C ILE A 50 26.43 -0.61 23.28
N ILE A 51 26.68 -0.26 22.02
CA ILE A 51 25.64 -0.02 21.02
C ILE A 51 24.83 -1.29 20.77
N ILE A 52 25.49 -2.44 20.60
CA ILE A 52 24.81 -3.72 20.40
C ILE A 52 23.97 -4.07 21.64
N GLN A 53 24.54 -3.94 22.84
CA GLN A 53 23.85 -4.25 24.09
C GLN A 53 22.66 -3.33 24.38
N SER A 54 22.77 -2.03 24.09
CA SER A 54 21.65 -1.09 24.25
C SER A 54 20.52 -1.42 23.27
N TYR A 55 20.86 -1.77 22.02
CA TYR A 55 19.89 -2.21 21.03
C TYR A 55 19.17 -3.50 21.46
N VAL A 56 19.90 -4.52 21.92
CA VAL A 56 19.32 -5.79 22.39
C VAL A 56 18.39 -5.58 23.58
N ARG A 57 18.83 -4.79 24.58
CA ARG A 57 17.99 -4.46 25.74
C ARG A 57 16.72 -3.71 25.32
N GLY A 58 16.84 -2.72 24.44
CA GLY A 58 15.70 -1.98 23.91
C GLY A 58 14.71 -2.88 23.16
N TYR A 59 15.21 -3.83 22.37
CA TYR A 59 14.35 -4.79 21.67
C TYR A 59 13.62 -5.75 22.63
N GLN A 60 14.30 -6.25 23.65
CA GLN A 60 13.69 -7.10 24.68
C GLN A 60 12.60 -6.35 25.46
N ASP A 61 12.87 -5.10 25.84
CA ASP A 61 11.91 -4.28 26.56
C ASP A 61 10.71 -3.92 25.67
N LEU A 62 10.92 -3.62 24.38
CA LEU A 62 9.83 -3.43 23.42
C LEU A 62 8.94 -4.68 23.32
N LYS A 63 9.55 -5.87 23.24
CA LYS A 63 8.80 -7.14 23.20
C LYS A 63 7.97 -7.34 24.48
N ARG A 64 8.52 -7.02 25.65
CA ARG A 64 7.78 -7.07 26.93
C ARG A 64 6.62 -6.07 26.94
N GLN A 65 6.86 -4.82 26.52
CA GLN A 65 5.81 -3.81 26.44
C GLN A 65 4.69 -4.20 25.48
N TYR A 66 5.01 -4.79 24.32
CA TYR A 66 3.99 -5.34 23.43
C TYR A 66 3.14 -6.43 24.09
N ALA A 67 3.76 -7.36 24.82
CA ALA A 67 3.02 -8.39 25.56
C ALA A 67 2.11 -7.75 26.63
N THR A 68 2.62 -6.82 27.43
CA THR A 68 1.84 -6.11 28.44
C THR A 68 0.65 -5.35 27.83
N GLN A 69 0.85 -4.63 26.72
CA GLN A 69 -0.23 -3.88 26.08
C GLN A 69 -1.26 -4.81 25.41
N ARG A 70 -0.85 -5.96 24.87
CA ARG A 70 -1.77 -7.00 24.40
C ARG A 70 -2.65 -7.51 25.55
N SER A 71 -2.05 -7.88 26.69
CA SER A 71 -2.82 -8.34 27.84
C SER A 71 -3.80 -7.29 28.35
N LYS A 72 -3.40 -6.01 28.40
CA LYS A 72 -4.30 -4.91 28.79
C LYS A 72 -5.46 -4.71 27.82
N PHE A 73 -5.19 -4.84 26.51
CA PHE A 73 -6.22 -4.79 25.48
C PHE A 73 -7.22 -5.95 25.68
N ASP A 74 -6.72 -7.17 25.81
CA ASP A 74 -7.54 -8.39 25.96
C ASP A 74 -8.36 -8.38 27.26
N GLU A 75 -7.81 -7.84 28.34
CA GLU A 75 -8.51 -7.64 29.61
C GLU A 75 -9.68 -6.64 29.45
N CYS A 76 -9.46 -5.52 28.76
CA CYS A 76 -10.49 -4.53 28.49
C CYS A 76 -11.61 -5.09 27.58
N VAL A 77 -11.24 -5.85 26.55
CA VAL A 77 -12.18 -6.58 25.69
C VAL A 77 -13.02 -7.56 26.51
N SER A 78 -12.38 -8.35 27.37
CA SER A 78 -13.06 -9.35 28.20
C SER A 78 -14.06 -8.71 29.18
N LYS A 79 -13.72 -7.57 29.79
CA LYS A 79 -14.64 -6.79 30.64
C LYS A 79 -15.84 -6.27 29.84
N THR A 80 -15.61 -5.80 28.61
CA THR A 80 -16.69 -5.33 27.73
C THR A 80 -17.64 -6.45 27.37
N LEU A 81 -17.13 -7.65 27.07
CA LEU A 81 -17.94 -8.83 26.76
C LEU A 81 -18.72 -9.35 27.98
N ALA A 82 -18.11 -9.32 29.17
CA ALA A 82 -18.76 -9.75 30.41
C ALA A 82 -19.82 -8.76 30.93
N GLY A 83 -19.67 -7.46 30.62
CA GLY A 83 -20.60 -6.40 31.02
C GLY A 83 -21.98 -6.42 30.34
N GLY A 84 -22.22 -7.35 29.42
CA GLY A 84 -23.49 -7.50 28.72
C GLY A 84 -23.86 -6.30 27.84
N ALA A 85 -25.13 -6.24 27.41
CA ALA A 85 -25.65 -5.18 26.53
C ALA A 85 -25.67 -3.77 27.16
N GLN A 86 -25.46 -3.65 28.48
CA GLN A 86 -25.43 -2.37 29.18
C GLN A 86 -24.12 -1.60 29.04
N HIS A 87 -22.99 -2.26 28.75
CA HIS A 87 -21.68 -1.58 28.68
C HIS A 87 -21.34 -1.13 27.26
N VAL A 88 -21.87 0.04 26.86
CA VAL A 88 -21.53 0.67 25.58
C VAL A 88 -20.10 1.22 25.65
N LEU A 89 -19.25 0.82 24.71
CA LEU A 89 -17.91 1.39 24.56
C LEU A 89 -18.02 2.87 24.17
N ASP A 90 -17.46 3.75 24.99
CA ASP A 90 -17.41 5.18 24.72
C ASP A 90 -16.25 5.57 23.80
N GLY A 91 -16.28 6.79 23.26
CA GLY A 91 -15.22 7.34 22.41
C GLY A 91 -13.83 7.23 23.04
N PRO A 92 -13.62 7.70 24.29
CA PRO A 92 -12.33 7.58 24.98
C PRO A 92 -11.80 6.15 25.13
N SER A 93 -12.66 5.16 25.42
CA SER A 93 -12.25 3.75 25.49
C SER A 93 -11.82 3.23 24.11
N LEU A 94 -12.57 3.56 23.05
CA LEU A 94 -12.19 3.23 21.68
C LEU A 94 -10.86 3.89 21.28
N CYS A 95 -10.61 5.13 21.72
CA CYS A 95 -9.34 5.83 21.51
C CYS A 95 -8.18 5.13 22.24
N LEU A 96 -8.38 4.67 23.48
CA LEU A 96 -7.38 3.92 24.22
C LEU A 96 -7.04 2.59 23.54
N LEU A 97 -8.07 1.80 23.19
CA LEU A 97 -7.91 0.51 22.52
C LEU A 97 -7.25 0.64 21.16
N SER A 98 -7.64 1.66 20.38
CA SER A 98 -7.01 2.01 19.11
C SER A 98 -5.53 2.33 19.27
N ARG A 99 -5.17 3.16 20.25
CA ARG A 99 -3.78 3.49 20.56
C ARG A 99 -2.97 2.25 20.95
N GLN A 100 -3.51 1.38 21.79
CA GLN A 100 -2.85 0.15 22.22
C GLN A 100 -2.62 -0.77 21.03
N LEU A 101 -3.66 -1.04 20.23
CA LEU A 101 -3.55 -1.89 19.05
C LEU A 101 -2.49 -1.35 18.09
N ILE A 102 -2.54 -0.07 17.75
CA ILE A 102 -1.55 0.56 16.84
C ILE A 102 -0.11 0.39 17.34
N PHE A 103 0.10 0.39 18.66
CA PHE A 103 1.43 0.23 19.25
C PHE A 103 1.98 -1.19 19.07
N PHE A 104 1.18 -2.25 19.32
CA PHE A 104 1.68 -3.63 19.30
C PHE A 104 1.35 -4.43 18.04
N TYR A 105 0.47 -3.92 17.16
CA TYR A 105 -0.15 -4.70 16.08
C TYR A 105 0.87 -5.39 15.18
N ARG A 106 0.70 -6.72 15.07
CA ARG A 106 1.36 -7.56 14.07
C ARG A 106 0.30 -8.41 13.39
N GLN A 107 0.13 -8.27 12.08
CA GLN A 107 -0.95 -8.92 11.33
C GLN A 107 -1.04 -10.43 11.55
N SER A 108 0.09 -11.14 11.58
CA SER A 108 0.13 -12.59 11.81
C SER A 108 -0.38 -13.05 13.18
N VAL A 109 -0.43 -12.16 14.18
CA VAL A 109 -0.82 -12.49 15.56
C VAL A 109 -2.11 -11.78 15.96
N ASP A 110 -2.30 -10.55 15.50
CA ASP A 110 -3.27 -9.59 16.03
C ASP A 110 -4.41 -9.27 15.03
N ALA A 111 -4.54 -10.02 13.92
CA ALA A 111 -5.61 -9.81 12.94
C ALA A 111 -7.03 -9.93 13.54
N HIS A 112 -7.25 -10.88 14.45
CA HIS A 112 -8.52 -11.02 15.16
C HIS A 112 -8.82 -9.83 16.08
N ARG A 113 -7.80 -9.29 16.78
CA ARG A 113 -7.92 -8.09 17.62
C ARG A 113 -8.28 -6.87 16.78
N LEU A 114 -7.66 -6.72 15.62
CA LEU A 114 -8.01 -5.68 14.65
C LEU A 114 -9.46 -5.84 14.19
N THR A 115 -9.88 -7.05 13.80
CA THR A 115 -11.25 -7.32 13.35
C THR A 115 -12.27 -6.94 14.42
N TRP A 116 -12.03 -7.34 15.67
CA TRP A 116 -12.89 -6.97 16.80
C TRP A 116 -12.93 -5.45 17.02
N LEU A 117 -11.79 -4.76 16.96
CA LEU A 117 -11.76 -3.31 17.11
C LEU A 117 -12.51 -2.61 15.98
N CYS A 118 -12.32 -3.05 14.74
CA CYS A 118 -13.01 -2.54 13.56
C CYS A 118 -14.53 -2.70 13.69
N GLN A 119 -15.03 -3.85 14.14
CA GLN A 119 -16.46 -4.05 14.38
C GLN A 119 -17.03 -3.03 15.38
N ASN A 120 -16.30 -2.76 16.47
CA ASN A 120 -16.73 -1.78 17.46
C ASN A 120 -16.63 -0.33 16.96
N LEU A 121 -15.60 -0.01 16.19
CA LEU A 121 -15.46 1.31 15.54
C LEU A 121 -16.57 1.55 14.52
N VAL A 122 -16.94 0.56 13.72
CA VAL A 122 -18.11 0.61 12.82
C VAL A 122 -19.39 0.85 13.61
N LYS A 123 -19.62 0.05 14.66
CA LYS A 123 -20.85 0.09 15.47
C LYS A 123 -21.02 1.41 16.23
N HIS A 124 -19.93 1.98 16.73
CA HIS A 124 -19.92 3.17 17.59
C HIS A 124 -19.24 4.38 16.92
N ASN A 125 -19.27 4.44 15.57
CA ASN A 125 -18.55 5.45 14.78
C ASN A 125 -18.82 6.89 15.24
N ASN A 126 -20.07 7.23 15.54
CA ASN A 126 -20.49 8.57 15.95
C ASN A 126 -19.80 9.01 17.24
N GLN A 127 -19.58 8.10 18.19
CA GLN A 127 -18.92 8.42 19.46
C GLN A 127 -17.41 8.61 19.27
N PHE A 128 -16.82 7.80 18.39
CA PHE A 128 -15.39 7.90 18.09
C PHE A 128 -15.06 9.17 17.27
N VAL A 129 -15.87 9.47 16.25
CA VAL A 129 -15.71 10.63 15.37
C VAL A 129 -15.93 11.94 16.12
N LYS A 130 -16.78 11.97 17.16
CA LYS A 130 -16.93 13.13 18.08
C LYS A 130 -15.60 13.61 18.67
N LEU A 131 -14.60 12.73 18.82
CA LEU A 131 -13.28 13.10 19.30
C LEU A 131 -12.51 14.03 18.35
N LEU A 132 -12.94 14.16 17.08
CA LEU A 132 -12.35 15.07 16.09
C LEU A 132 -12.63 16.55 16.36
N VAL A 133 -13.64 16.87 17.18
CA VAL A 133 -14.00 18.25 17.55
C VAL A 133 -13.38 18.66 18.90
N GLY A 134 -12.71 17.73 19.59
CA GLY A 134 -12.11 17.95 20.90
C GLY A 134 -10.58 18.04 20.90
N PRO A 135 -9.96 18.06 22.10
CA PRO A 135 -8.49 18.11 22.25
C PRO A 135 -7.79 16.86 21.67
N GLN A 136 -8.54 15.79 21.44
CA GLN A 136 -8.03 14.53 20.89
C GLN A 136 -8.04 14.49 19.35
N LYS A 137 -8.38 15.59 18.67
CA LYS A 137 -8.52 15.66 17.21
C LYS A 137 -7.37 15.00 16.44
N GLN A 138 -6.13 15.38 16.73
CA GLN A 138 -4.95 14.87 16.03
C GLN A 138 -4.74 13.37 16.29
N SER A 139 -4.90 12.94 17.53
CA SER A 139 -4.79 11.53 17.93
C SER A 139 -5.87 10.68 17.26
N CYS A 140 -7.12 11.13 17.26
CA CYS A 140 -8.23 10.42 16.62
C CYS A 140 -8.01 10.33 15.09
N MET A 141 -7.63 11.43 14.43
CA MET A 141 -7.32 11.41 13.00
C MET A 141 -6.16 10.45 12.67
N PHE A 142 -5.10 10.45 13.47
CA PHE A 142 -4.00 9.50 13.32
C PHE A 142 -4.48 8.05 13.49
N GLN A 143 -5.32 7.78 14.49
CA GLN A 143 -5.86 6.44 14.73
C GLN A 143 -6.72 5.96 13.56
N ILE A 144 -7.63 6.78 13.05
CA ILE A 144 -8.46 6.47 11.87
C ILE A 144 -7.55 6.08 10.70
N LYS A 145 -6.58 6.95 10.34
CA LYS A 145 -5.64 6.69 9.25
C LYS A 145 -4.89 5.37 9.46
N ARG A 146 -4.29 5.16 10.63
CA ARG A 146 -3.50 3.95 10.93
C ARG A 146 -4.32 2.68 10.84
N ILE A 147 -5.53 2.68 11.39
CA ILE A 147 -6.42 1.51 11.39
C ILE A 147 -6.88 1.20 9.97
N LEU A 148 -7.25 2.20 9.17
CA LEU A 148 -7.59 2.00 7.75
C LEU A 148 -6.41 1.46 6.95
N GLY A 149 -5.18 1.91 7.25
CA GLY A 149 -3.97 1.34 6.68
C GLY A 149 -3.76 -0.13 7.05
N PHE A 150 -4.12 -0.54 8.28
CA PHE A 150 -4.13 -1.96 8.64
C PHE A 150 -5.24 -2.74 7.94
N CYS A 151 -6.43 -2.15 7.73
CA CYS A 151 -7.49 -2.76 6.93
C CYS A 151 -7.04 -3.02 5.48
N CYS A 152 -6.37 -2.06 4.83
CA CYS A 152 -5.81 -2.25 3.48
C CYS A 152 -4.85 -3.44 3.46
N ARG A 153 -3.89 -3.49 4.39
CA ARG A 153 -2.93 -4.59 4.48
C ARG A 153 -3.58 -5.94 4.80
N LEU A 154 -4.64 -5.95 5.60
CA LEU A 154 -5.40 -7.16 5.88
C LEU A 154 -6.10 -7.67 4.62
N LEU A 155 -6.74 -6.79 3.85
CA LEU A 155 -7.43 -7.12 2.60
C LEU A 155 -6.50 -7.70 1.53
N GLN A 156 -5.22 -7.35 1.53
CA GLN A 156 -4.22 -7.95 0.62
C GLN A 156 -4.02 -9.46 0.85
N ASN A 157 -4.43 -9.99 2.01
CA ASN A 157 -4.38 -11.42 2.32
C ASN A 157 -5.67 -12.16 1.93
N CYS A 158 -6.58 -11.57 1.15
CA CYS A 158 -7.87 -12.18 0.82
C CYS A 158 -7.79 -13.45 -0.03
N LYS A 159 -6.59 -13.87 -0.47
CA LYS A 159 -6.32 -15.18 -1.05
C LYS A 159 -6.65 -16.34 -0.10
N ASP A 160 -6.59 -16.10 1.20
CA ASP A 160 -7.11 -17.04 2.19
C ASP A 160 -8.64 -16.90 2.24
N ASP A 161 -9.36 -17.90 1.74
CA ASP A 161 -10.83 -17.89 1.67
C ASP A 161 -11.48 -17.64 3.03
N ASN A 162 -10.83 -18.04 4.12
CA ASN A 162 -11.32 -17.88 5.48
C ASN A 162 -11.26 -16.43 5.98
N LEU A 163 -10.54 -15.53 5.29
CA LEU A 163 -10.46 -14.13 5.69
C LEU A 163 -11.82 -13.45 5.51
N ASN A 164 -12.38 -12.94 6.61
CA ASN A 164 -13.57 -12.09 6.57
C ASN A 164 -13.21 -10.69 6.04
N VAL A 165 -13.45 -10.47 4.74
CA VAL A 165 -13.21 -9.19 4.07
C VAL A 165 -14.29 -8.13 4.38
N ALA A 166 -15.45 -8.53 4.89
CA ALA A 166 -16.59 -7.63 5.07
C ALA A 166 -16.32 -6.55 6.13
N VAL A 167 -15.69 -6.91 7.25
CA VAL A 167 -15.35 -5.96 8.32
C VAL A 167 -14.36 -4.88 7.85
N PRO A 168 -13.18 -5.23 7.28
CA PRO A 168 -12.27 -4.22 6.76
C PRO A 168 -12.90 -3.41 5.61
N MET A 169 -13.68 -4.01 4.71
CA MET A 169 -14.41 -3.24 3.66
C MET A 169 -15.39 -2.23 4.27
N ARG A 170 -16.17 -2.63 5.27
CA ARG A 170 -17.12 -1.74 5.95
C ARG A 170 -16.42 -0.58 6.66
N MET A 171 -15.22 -0.80 7.20
CA MET A 171 -14.39 0.27 7.76
C MET A 171 -13.99 1.29 6.69
N LEU A 172 -13.54 0.83 5.52
CA LEU A 172 -13.17 1.70 4.41
C LEU A 172 -14.37 2.53 3.93
N GLU A 173 -15.53 1.89 3.80
CA GLU A 173 -16.77 2.53 3.36
C GLU A 173 -17.22 3.63 4.35
N ILE A 174 -17.31 3.30 5.64
CA ILE A 174 -17.79 4.23 6.68
C ILE A 174 -16.83 5.39 6.84
N TYR A 175 -15.54 5.13 7.08
CA TYR A 175 -14.60 6.20 7.42
C TYR A 175 -14.09 6.98 6.21
N SER A 176 -14.45 6.60 4.98
CA SER A 176 -14.28 7.45 3.80
C SER A 176 -15.54 8.27 3.46
N SER A 177 -16.68 8.03 4.12
CA SER A 177 -17.96 8.66 3.80
C SER A 177 -18.13 10.03 4.47
N GLU A 178 -18.59 11.02 3.70
CA GLU A 178 -18.97 12.34 4.23
C GLU A 178 -20.03 12.25 5.32
N ARG A 179 -21.00 11.33 5.14
CA ARG A 179 -22.11 11.12 6.09
C ARG A 179 -21.63 10.83 7.50
N THR A 180 -20.51 10.12 7.64
CA THR A 180 -19.93 9.75 8.93
C THR A 180 -19.40 10.97 9.70
N TYR A 181 -18.98 12.02 9.00
CA TYR A 181 -18.36 13.20 9.60
C TYR A 181 -19.32 14.38 9.71
N LEU A 182 -20.27 14.54 8.78
CA LEU A 182 -21.24 15.64 8.76
C LEU A 182 -22.13 15.69 10.01
N CYS A 183 -22.35 14.55 10.68
CA CYS A 183 -23.09 14.51 11.95
C CYS A 183 -22.34 15.18 13.12
N VAL A 184 -21.05 15.46 12.96
CA VAL A 184 -20.16 15.95 14.02
C VAL A 184 -19.46 17.25 13.62
N ILE A 185 -19.03 17.35 12.36
CA ILE A 185 -18.36 18.51 11.78
C ILE A 185 -19.36 19.19 10.84
N PRO A 186 -19.88 20.38 11.17
CA PRO A 186 -20.94 21.02 10.41
C PRO A 186 -20.46 21.61 9.06
N ASP A 187 -19.18 21.92 8.93
CA ASP A 187 -18.62 22.52 7.72
C ASP A 187 -18.20 21.44 6.70
N ALA A 188 -18.89 21.41 5.56
CA ALA A 188 -18.65 20.48 4.47
C ALA A 188 -17.22 20.59 3.90
N ASN A 189 -16.62 21.79 3.87
CA ASN A 189 -15.25 21.96 3.37
C ASN A 189 -14.22 21.30 4.29
N ASN A 190 -14.44 21.40 5.60
CA ASN A 190 -13.62 20.72 6.60
C ASN A 190 -13.78 19.19 6.54
N VAL A 191 -14.98 18.69 6.24
CA VAL A 191 -15.22 17.26 6.00
C VAL A 191 -14.52 16.78 4.74
N ALA A 192 -14.62 17.52 3.63
CA ALA A 192 -13.91 17.20 2.39
C ALA A 192 -12.39 17.14 2.62
N SER A 193 -11.81 18.15 3.29
CA SER A 193 -10.38 18.18 3.68
C SER A 193 -9.97 16.98 4.55
N LEU A 194 -10.82 16.57 5.49
CA LEU A 194 -10.58 15.39 6.31
C LEU A 194 -10.55 14.10 5.47
N ILE A 195 -11.50 13.96 4.54
CA ILE A 195 -11.60 12.78 3.67
C ILE A 195 -10.44 12.74 2.68
N GLU A 196 -10.07 13.86 2.07
CA GLU A 196 -8.87 13.97 1.23
C GLU A 196 -7.63 13.44 1.98
N GLN A 197 -7.44 13.88 3.22
CA GLN A 197 -6.33 13.43 4.06
C GLN A 197 -6.37 11.94 4.42
N ILE A 198 -7.56 11.36 4.58
CA ILE A 198 -7.75 9.94 4.87
C ILE A 198 -7.48 9.11 3.60
N LEU A 199 -8.10 9.48 2.48
CA LEU A 199 -7.94 8.79 1.20
C LEU A 199 -6.49 8.86 0.72
N HIS A 200 -5.85 10.02 0.79
CA HIS A 200 -4.44 10.17 0.43
C HIS A 200 -3.55 9.26 1.29
N TYR A 201 -3.80 9.18 2.61
CA TYR A 201 -3.08 8.26 3.48
C TYR A 201 -3.30 6.79 3.11
N MET A 202 -4.54 6.40 2.82
CA MET A 202 -4.87 5.03 2.42
C MET A 202 -4.16 4.65 1.12
N VAL A 203 -4.16 5.53 0.13
CA VAL A 203 -3.44 5.32 -1.13
C VAL A 203 -1.94 5.14 -0.88
N GLN A 204 -1.33 5.96 0.00
CA GLN A 204 0.06 5.77 0.45
C GLN A 204 0.33 4.44 1.19
N LYS A 205 -0.71 3.69 1.56
CA LYS A 205 -0.61 2.36 2.20
C LYS A 205 -1.04 1.23 1.27
N GLY A 206 -1.12 1.46 -0.04
CA GLY A 206 -1.42 0.44 -1.05
C GLY A 206 -2.91 0.13 -1.13
N TYR A 207 -3.76 1.15 -1.06
CA TYR A 207 -5.21 1.00 -1.17
C TYR A 207 -5.62 0.40 -2.52
N TYR A 208 -5.12 0.93 -3.63
CA TYR A 208 -5.43 0.40 -4.96
C TYR A 208 -4.91 -1.02 -5.15
N ARG A 209 -3.71 -1.32 -4.64
CA ARG A 209 -3.20 -2.70 -4.60
C ARG A 209 -4.12 -3.64 -3.85
N SER A 210 -4.68 -3.19 -2.72
CA SER A 210 -5.62 -3.97 -1.92
C SER A 210 -6.92 -4.24 -2.68
N LEU A 211 -7.45 -3.23 -3.37
CA LEU A 211 -8.65 -3.37 -4.21
C LEU A 211 -8.43 -4.28 -5.41
N TYR A 212 -7.30 -4.14 -6.11
CA TYR A 212 -6.92 -5.02 -7.23
C TYR A 212 -6.90 -6.50 -6.81
N ILE A 213 -6.26 -6.81 -5.68
CA ILE A 213 -6.22 -8.17 -5.14
C ILE A 213 -7.64 -8.64 -4.78
N LEU A 214 -8.48 -7.77 -4.20
CA LEU A 214 -9.86 -8.12 -3.85
C LEU A 214 -10.71 -8.43 -5.09
N VAL A 215 -10.59 -7.62 -6.14
CA VAL A 215 -11.27 -7.83 -7.42
C VAL A 215 -10.94 -9.21 -7.97
N ASN A 216 -9.65 -9.56 -8.01
CA ASN A 216 -9.22 -10.81 -8.65
C ASN A 216 -9.57 -12.07 -7.85
N HIS A 217 -9.63 -11.99 -6.52
CA HIS A 217 -9.86 -13.17 -5.67
C HIS A 217 -11.26 -13.30 -5.10
N ARG A 218 -12.07 -12.23 -5.08
CA ARG A 218 -13.41 -12.24 -4.47
C ARG A 218 -14.54 -11.98 -5.45
N LEU A 219 -14.24 -11.72 -6.72
CA LEU A 219 -15.23 -11.64 -7.79
C LEU A 219 -15.08 -12.82 -8.76
N PRO A 220 -16.19 -13.38 -9.28
CA PRO A 220 -16.14 -14.45 -10.26
C PRO A 220 -15.51 -13.96 -11.58
N SER A 221 -14.79 -14.83 -12.29
CA SER A 221 -14.17 -14.50 -13.58
C SER A 221 -15.19 -14.26 -14.70
N SER A 222 -16.38 -14.87 -14.63
CA SER A 222 -17.47 -14.67 -15.59
C SER A 222 -18.24 -13.35 -15.39
N LEU A 223 -17.66 -12.37 -14.72
CA LEU A 223 -18.34 -11.12 -14.39
C LEU A 223 -18.32 -10.17 -15.59
N GLU A 224 -19.50 -9.83 -16.11
CA GLU A 224 -19.66 -8.83 -17.16
C GLU A 224 -20.20 -7.50 -16.61
N TYR A 225 -19.86 -6.39 -17.27
CA TYR A 225 -20.34 -5.07 -16.83
C TYR A 225 -21.87 -4.94 -16.82
N SER A 226 -22.56 -5.62 -17.74
CA SER A 226 -24.03 -5.70 -17.80
C SER A 226 -24.63 -6.26 -16.51
N ASP A 227 -23.88 -7.08 -15.76
CA ASP A 227 -24.31 -7.72 -14.52
C ASP A 227 -24.03 -6.89 -13.26
N ALA A 228 -23.66 -5.60 -13.39
CA ALA A 228 -23.29 -4.76 -12.25
C ALA A 228 -24.32 -4.74 -11.10
N LEU A 229 -25.61 -4.86 -11.43
CA LEU A 229 -26.71 -4.92 -10.45
C LEU A 229 -26.79 -6.27 -9.72
N SER A 230 -26.33 -7.35 -10.35
CA SER A 230 -26.39 -8.71 -9.82
C SER A 230 -25.29 -8.98 -8.79
N PHE A 231 -24.22 -8.17 -8.77
CA PHE A 231 -23.06 -8.35 -7.89
C PHE A 231 -22.79 -7.09 -7.03
N PRO A 232 -23.41 -6.96 -5.86
CA PRO A 232 -23.26 -5.79 -4.99
C PRO A 232 -21.82 -5.48 -4.59
N LEU A 233 -20.98 -6.51 -4.42
CA LEU A 233 -19.56 -6.34 -4.11
C LEU A 233 -18.78 -5.69 -5.27
N ALA A 234 -19.10 -6.03 -6.52
CA ALA A 234 -18.45 -5.44 -7.69
C ALA A 234 -18.77 -3.93 -7.79
N SER A 235 -20.05 -3.58 -7.60
CA SER A 235 -20.49 -2.17 -7.52
C SER A 235 -19.81 -1.42 -6.37
N THR A 236 -19.74 -2.03 -5.18
CA THR A 236 -19.05 -1.44 -4.02
C THR A 236 -17.57 -1.20 -4.31
N LEU A 237 -16.88 -2.16 -4.93
CA LEU A 237 -15.46 -2.03 -5.27
C LEU A 237 -15.23 -0.95 -6.32
N LEU A 238 -16.09 -0.85 -7.33
CA LEU A 238 -16.03 0.19 -8.34
C LEU A 238 -16.17 1.59 -7.72
N GLU A 239 -17.13 1.79 -6.82
CA GLU A 239 -17.26 3.05 -6.07
C GLU A 239 -15.98 3.35 -5.27
N HIS A 240 -15.40 2.34 -4.63
CA HIS A 240 -14.18 2.48 -3.84
C HIS A 240 -12.94 2.79 -4.69
N ILE A 241 -12.90 2.33 -5.95
CA ILE A 241 -11.84 2.64 -6.92
C ILE A 241 -11.97 4.08 -7.42
N LEU A 242 -13.19 4.51 -7.76
CA LEU A 242 -13.46 5.84 -8.32
C LEU A 242 -13.32 6.94 -7.28
N LYS A 243 -13.80 6.69 -6.04
CA LYS A 243 -13.94 7.72 -5.01
C LYS A 243 -12.68 8.58 -4.78
N PRO A 244 -11.47 8.03 -4.59
CA PRO A 244 -10.29 8.87 -4.41
C PRO A 244 -9.98 9.75 -5.64
N LEU A 245 -10.30 9.30 -6.85
CA LEU A 245 -9.97 10.02 -8.09
C LEU A 245 -10.78 11.32 -8.27
N HIS A 246 -11.96 11.41 -7.65
CA HIS A 246 -12.82 12.59 -7.72
C HIS A 246 -12.39 13.74 -6.80
N PHE A 247 -11.46 13.51 -5.86
CA PHE A 247 -11.00 14.56 -4.96
C PHE A 247 -9.87 15.41 -5.56
N THR A 248 -9.80 16.67 -5.11
CA THR A 248 -8.76 17.62 -5.55
C THR A 248 -7.47 17.50 -4.75
N TYR A 249 -7.56 17.01 -3.51
CA TYR A 249 -6.46 16.90 -2.54
C TYR A 249 -5.80 18.24 -2.21
N SER A 250 -6.56 19.33 -2.27
CA SER A 250 -6.09 20.68 -1.92
C SER A 250 -5.65 20.81 -0.46
N SER A 251 -6.18 19.96 0.42
CA SER A 251 -5.79 19.88 1.84
C SER A 251 -4.50 19.12 2.13
N CYS A 252 -3.92 18.46 1.12
CA CYS A 252 -2.74 17.61 1.24
C CYS A 252 -1.47 18.32 0.74
N THR A 253 -0.34 17.61 0.74
CA THR A 253 0.93 18.11 0.19
C THR A 253 0.81 18.37 -1.31
N THR A 254 1.56 19.35 -1.83
CA THR A 254 1.69 19.59 -3.27
C THR A 254 2.05 18.29 -4.00
N GLY A 255 1.34 17.99 -5.09
CA GLY A 255 1.52 16.73 -5.81
C GLY A 255 0.63 15.58 -5.33
N ALA A 256 -0.19 15.74 -4.28
CA ALA A 256 -0.99 14.65 -3.72
C ALA A 256 -2.00 14.06 -4.72
N ARG A 257 -2.65 14.91 -5.53
CA ARG A 257 -3.57 14.43 -6.57
C ARG A 257 -2.84 13.62 -7.62
N GLN A 258 -1.69 14.10 -8.09
CA GLN A 258 -0.83 13.38 -9.03
C GLN A 258 -0.38 12.03 -8.46
N PHE A 259 0.03 11.99 -7.19
CA PHE A 259 0.39 10.76 -6.50
C PHE A 259 -0.77 9.75 -6.46
N VAL A 260 -2.00 10.21 -6.20
CA VAL A 260 -3.18 9.34 -6.16
C VAL A 260 -3.45 8.70 -7.51
N PHE A 261 -3.39 9.48 -8.60
CA PHE A 261 -3.54 8.92 -9.95
C PHE A 261 -2.35 8.05 -10.36
N ALA A 262 -1.12 8.38 -9.97
CA ALA A 262 0.05 7.54 -10.23
C ALA A 262 -0.09 6.18 -9.54
N ALA A 263 -0.51 6.15 -8.27
CA ALA A 263 -0.78 4.91 -7.55
C ALA A 263 -1.92 4.10 -8.18
N PHE A 264 -3.00 4.75 -8.62
CA PHE A 264 -4.07 4.08 -9.38
C PHE A 264 -3.54 3.46 -10.69
N THR A 265 -2.74 4.22 -11.43
CA THR A 265 -2.15 3.80 -12.69
C THR A 265 -1.24 2.59 -12.48
N GLU A 266 -0.32 2.66 -11.52
CA GLU A 266 0.68 1.62 -11.26
C GLU A 266 0.10 0.37 -10.59
N GLU A 267 -0.75 0.54 -9.57
CA GLU A 267 -1.21 -0.57 -8.73
C GLU A 267 -2.45 -1.28 -9.28
N PHE A 268 -3.23 -0.62 -10.16
CA PHE A 268 -4.51 -1.14 -10.65
C PHE A 268 -4.56 -1.29 -12.18
N ILE A 269 -4.28 -0.24 -12.96
CA ILE A 269 -4.48 -0.23 -14.42
C ILE A 269 -3.30 -0.83 -15.19
N SER A 270 -2.07 -0.63 -14.72
CA SER A 270 -0.86 -1.10 -15.41
C SER A 270 -0.50 -2.55 -15.09
N ALA A 271 -1.25 -3.19 -14.20
CA ALA A 271 -1.09 -4.60 -13.88
C ALA A 271 -1.72 -5.46 -14.99
N PRO A 272 -1.22 -6.69 -15.23
CA PRO A 272 -1.87 -7.62 -16.14
C PRO A 272 -3.35 -7.79 -15.85
N PHE A 273 -4.18 -7.67 -16.88
CA PHE A 273 -5.62 -7.80 -16.72
C PHE A 273 -6.00 -9.24 -16.44
N THR A 274 -6.95 -9.38 -15.53
CA THR A 274 -7.76 -10.58 -15.34
C THR A 274 -9.08 -10.40 -16.07
N GLU A 275 -9.83 -11.49 -16.24
CA GLU A 275 -11.18 -11.46 -16.79
C GLU A 275 -12.06 -10.40 -16.13
N GLN A 276 -12.03 -10.29 -14.79
CA GLN A 276 -12.83 -9.32 -14.04
C GLN A 276 -12.44 -7.88 -14.39
N ILE A 277 -11.14 -7.61 -14.50
CA ILE A 277 -10.67 -6.26 -14.85
C ILE A 277 -11.08 -5.93 -16.29
N PHE A 278 -10.83 -6.85 -17.23
CA PHE A 278 -11.06 -6.64 -18.65
C PHE A 278 -12.55 -6.52 -19.01
N HIS A 279 -13.42 -7.38 -18.48
CA HIS A 279 -14.84 -7.44 -18.83
C HIS A 279 -15.76 -6.56 -17.97
N PHE A 280 -15.35 -6.23 -16.73
CA PHE A 280 -16.14 -5.40 -15.83
C PHE A 280 -15.53 -4.01 -15.61
N PHE A 281 -14.31 -3.95 -15.06
CA PHE A 281 -13.78 -2.66 -14.57
C PHE A 281 -13.34 -1.72 -15.69
N ILE A 282 -12.72 -2.21 -16.77
CA ILE A 282 -12.33 -1.34 -17.88
C ILE A 282 -13.56 -0.73 -18.58
N PRO A 283 -14.61 -1.50 -18.94
CA PRO A 283 -15.85 -0.93 -19.45
C PRO A 283 -16.53 0.02 -18.47
N ALA A 284 -16.59 -0.34 -17.19
CA ALA A 284 -17.19 0.52 -16.16
C ALA A 284 -16.46 1.87 -16.04
N LEU A 285 -15.13 1.86 -15.97
CA LEU A 285 -14.33 3.09 -15.88
C LEU A 285 -14.43 3.94 -17.16
N SER A 286 -14.82 3.34 -18.29
CA SER A 286 -15.04 4.03 -19.57
C SER A 286 -16.49 4.54 -19.72
N ASP A 287 -17.40 4.23 -18.79
CA ASP A 287 -18.78 4.69 -18.83
C ASP A 287 -18.90 6.16 -18.38
N LEU A 288 -19.46 7.00 -19.26
CA LEU A 288 -19.70 8.42 -19.00
C LEU A 288 -20.56 8.69 -17.76
N ARG A 289 -21.48 7.78 -17.42
CA ARG A 289 -22.37 7.90 -16.25
C ARG A 289 -21.57 7.89 -14.94
N LEU A 290 -20.42 7.22 -14.93
CA LEU A 290 -19.55 7.12 -13.76
C LEU A 290 -18.56 8.29 -13.65
N SER A 291 -18.53 9.18 -14.66
CA SER A 291 -17.80 10.45 -14.63
C SER A 291 -16.32 10.31 -14.28
N PHE A 292 -15.65 9.25 -14.78
CA PHE A 292 -14.22 9.05 -14.55
C PHE A 292 -13.43 10.32 -14.94
N PRO A 293 -12.56 10.85 -14.06
CA PRO A 293 -11.84 12.11 -14.29
C PRO A 293 -10.68 11.93 -15.29
N PHE A 294 -11.02 11.66 -16.55
CA PHE A 294 -10.08 11.25 -17.60
C PHE A 294 -9.00 12.30 -17.90
N GLU A 295 -9.35 13.59 -17.96
CA GLU A 295 -8.37 14.66 -18.19
C GLU A 295 -7.34 14.75 -17.06
N ALA A 296 -7.78 14.62 -15.80
CA ALA A 296 -6.87 14.62 -14.65
C ALA A 296 -5.97 13.37 -14.62
N PHE A 297 -6.51 12.22 -15.03
CA PHE A 297 -5.73 11.00 -15.24
C PHE A 297 -4.64 11.21 -16.29
N LEU A 298 -4.99 11.71 -17.49
CA LEU A 298 -4.02 11.98 -18.56
C LEU A 298 -2.93 12.98 -18.14
N SER A 299 -3.29 14.00 -17.37
CA SER A 299 -2.32 14.97 -16.83
C SER A 299 -1.29 14.30 -15.90
N SER A 300 -1.73 13.38 -15.05
CA SER A 300 -0.83 12.65 -14.15
C SER A 300 0.05 11.63 -14.89
N LEU A 301 -0.46 11.08 -15.99
CA LEU A 301 0.16 9.97 -16.72
C LEU A 301 1.54 10.32 -17.28
N GLN A 302 1.74 11.57 -17.70
CA GLN A 302 3.01 12.05 -18.24
C GLN A 302 4.17 11.94 -17.25
N ALA A 303 3.90 12.15 -15.95
CA ALA A 303 4.91 12.00 -14.90
C ALA A 303 5.21 10.53 -14.60
N THR A 304 4.19 9.66 -14.67
CA THR A 304 4.30 8.24 -14.34
C THR A 304 5.07 7.46 -15.41
N ILE A 305 4.75 7.65 -16.70
CA ILE A 305 5.39 6.88 -17.79
C ILE A 305 6.88 7.20 -17.90
N GLY A 306 7.27 8.48 -17.73
CA GLY A 306 8.67 8.91 -17.86
C GLY A 306 9.63 8.37 -16.78
N SER A 307 9.11 7.79 -15.69
CA SER A 307 9.92 7.34 -14.54
C SER A 307 9.96 5.82 -14.34
N SER A 308 9.16 5.05 -15.09
CA SER A 308 9.01 3.61 -14.87
C SER A 308 10.04 2.78 -15.65
N SER A 309 10.89 2.04 -14.92
CA SER A 309 11.76 1.00 -15.50
C SER A 309 10.98 -0.20 -16.06
N ALA A 310 9.69 -0.34 -15.72
CA ALA A 310 8.80 -1.39 -16.18
C ALA A 310 7.82 -0.91 -17.29
N ALA A 311 8.06 0.28 -17.86
CA ALA A 311 7.14 0.91 -18.81
C ALA A 311 6.77 0.00 -19.99
N GLN A 312 7.70 -0.78 -20.54
CA GLN A 312 7.43 -1.72 -21.64
C GLN A 312 6.46 -2.85 -21.26
N ILE A 313 6.56 -3.39 -20.04
CA ILE A 313 5.70 -4.47 -19.57
C ILE A 313 4.29 -3.96 -19.27
N GLN A 314 4.20 -2.72 -18.79
CA GLN A 314 2.98 -2.07 -18.36
C GLN A 314 2.21 -1.40 -19.51
N ALA A 315 2.92 -0.98 -20.57
CA ALA A 315 2.37 -0.19 -21.65
C ALA A 315 1.14 -0.81 -22.33
N PRO A 316 1.07 -2.12 -22.65
CA PRO A 316 -0.10 -2.68 -23.35
C PRO A 316 -1.42 -2.50 -22.58
N TRP A 317 -1.41 -2.80 -21.29
CA TRP A 317 -2.58 -2.68 -20.40
C TRP A 317 -3.03 -1.22 -20.26
N LEU A 318 -2.06 -0.36 -19.99
CA LEU A 318 -2.28 1.07 -19.83
C LEU A 318 -2.77 1.72 -21.12
N PHE A 319 -2.19 1.34 -22.26
CA PHE A 319 -2.58 1.84 -23.58
C PHE A 319 -4.00 1.41 -23.93
N TYR A 320 -4.35 0.15 -23.70
CA TYR A 320 -5.71 -0.33 -23.88
C TYR A 320 -6.71 0.47 -23.05
N PHE A 321 -6.42 0.72 -21.77
CA PHE A 321 -7.29 1.54 -20.93
C PHE A 321 -7.44 2.97 -21.46
N VAL A 322 -6.34 3.61 -21.88
CA VAL A 322 -6.38 4.96 -22.48
C VAL A 322 -7.26 4.99 -23.72
N LEU A 323 -7.19 3.98 -24.59
CA LEU A 323 -8.03 3.87 -25.78
C LEU A 323 -9.51 3.69 -25.41
N CYS A 324 -9.83 2.76 -24.50
CA CYS A 324 -11.20 2.49 -24.05
C CYS A 324 -11.87 3.70 -23.40
N ALA A 325 -11.20 4.33 -22.43
CA ALA A 325 -11.73 5.54 -21.81
C ALA A 325 -11.80 6.72 -22.80
N GLY A 326 -10.83 6.80 -23.71
CA GLY A 326 -10.78 7.82 -24.76
C GLY A 326 -11.98 7.76 -25.70
N GLU A 327 -12.39 6.57 -26.16
CA GLU A 327 -13.53 6.40 -27.08
C GLU A 327 -14.79 7.15 -26.62
N ASN A 328 -15.08 7.12 -25.33
CA ASN A 328 -16.27 7.75 -24.76
C ASN A 328 -16.01 9.18 -24.26
N CYS A 329 -14.80 9.48 -23.76
CA CYS A 329 -14.50 10.75 -23.11
C CYS A 329 -13.92 11.84 -24.06
N LEU A 330 -13.51 11.51 -25.29
CA LEU A 330 -12.88 12.49 -26.19
C LEU A 330 -13.72 13.75 -26.43
N GLY A 331 -15.05 13.60 -26.52
CA GLY A 331 -15.96 14.73 -26.76
C GLY A 331 -16.12 15.70 -25.58
N SER A 332 -15.69 15.32 -24.37
CA SER A 332 -15.79 16.14 -23.16
C SER A 332 -14.47 16.78 -22.73
N LEU A 333 -13.35 16.46 -23.41
CA LEU A 333 -12.03 16.98 -23.08
C LEU A 333 -11.86 18.44 -23.52
N SER A 334 -11.07 19.19 -22.75
CA SER A 334 -10.55 20.50 -23.17
C SER A 334 -9.51 20.35 -24.30
N GLU A 335 -9.12 21.46 -24.95
CA GLU A 335 -8.02 21.45 -25.93
C GLU A 335 -6.71 20.92 -25.33
N GLU A 336 -6.41 21.30 -24.09
CA GLU A 336 -5.27 20.75 -23.35
C GLU A 336 -5.48 19.25 -23.10
N GLY A 337 -6.69 18.83 -22.71
CA GLY A 337 -7.05 17.42 -22.54
C GLY A 337 -6.80 16.58 -23.79
N LEU A 338 -7.17 17.08 -24.97
CA LEU A 338 -6.90 16.42 -26.26
C LEU A 338 -5.39 16.32 -26.54
N LEU A 339 -4.62 17.36 -26.22
CA LEU A 339 -3.16 17.33 -26.35
C LEU A 339 -2.53 16.31 -25.39
N LEU A 340 -3.02 16.23 -24.15
CA LEU A 340 -2.58 15.23 -23.17
C LEU A 340 -2.88 13.81 -23.68
N TYR A 341 -4.05 13.60 -24.29
CA TYR A 341 -4.44 12.32 -24.88
C TYR A 341 -3.51 11.94 -26.04
N LEU A 342 -3.26 12.84 -27.00
CA LEU A 342 -2.35 12.60 -28.11
C LEU A 342 -0.92 12.29 -27.64
N ARG A 343 -0.43 13.01 -26.62
CA ARG A 343 0.87 12.71 -25.99
C ARG A 343 0.90 11.34 -25.33
N ALA A 344 -0.17 10.94 -24.65
CA ALA A 344 -0.28 9.60 -24.08
C ALA A 344 -0.20 8.53 -25.17
N LEU A 345 -0.92 8.70 -26.29
CA LEU A 345 -0.83 7.79 -27.43
C LEU A 345 0.58 7.73 -28.04
N GLN A 346 1.18 8.90 -28.28
CA GLN A 346 2.54 9.01 -28.83
C GLN A 346 3.59 8.32 -27.93
N THR A 347 3.39 8.35 -26.62
CA THR A 347 4.34 7.77 -25.66
C THR A 347 4.15 6.27 -25.50
N LEU A 348 2.90 5.79 -25.48
CA LEU A 348 2.59 4.39 -25.19
C LEU A 348 2.63 3.48 -26.43
N LEU A 349 2.23 3.99 -27.60
CA LEU A 349 2.18 3.19 -28.83
C LEU A 349 3.54 2.55 -29.20
N PRO A 350 4.69 3.27 -29.14
CA PRO A 350 5.99 2.68 -29.44
C PRO A 350 6.47 1.64 -28.42
N LEU A 351 5.81 1.55 -27.25
CA LEU A 351 6.16 0.62 -26.19
C LEU A 351 5.39 -0.70 -26.28
N LEU A 352 4.46 -0.83 -27.23
CA LEU A 352 3.75 -2.09 -27.45
C LEU A 352 4.71 -3.16 -27.98
N PRO A 353 4.58 -4.42 -27.53
CA PRO A 353 5.35 -5.51 -28.09
C PRO A 353 5.01 -5.66 -29.57
N VAL A 354 6.03 -5.61 -30.42
CA VAL A 354 5.87 -5.93 -31.84
C VAL A 354 5.65 -7.44 -31.90
N SER A 355 4.50 -7.87 -32.43
CA SER A 355 4.31 -9.28 -32.78
C SER A 355 5.35 -9.64 -33.84
N GLU A 356 6.47 -10.25 -33.43
CA GLU A 356 7.30 -11.00 -34.35
C GLU A 356 6.42 -12.10 -34.92
N SER A 357 5.94 -11.90 -36.14
CA SER A 357 5.40 -13.01 -36.93
C SER A 357 6.56 -13.99 -37.13
N SER A 358 6.57 -15.05 -36.35
CA SER A 358 7.52 -16.16 -36.48
C SER A 358 7.20 -16.94 -37.76
N SER A 359 7.46 -16.34 -38.91
CA SER A 359 7.63 -17.02 -40.18
C SER A 359 9.11 -17.39 -40.38
N ARG A 360 9.73 -17.97 -39.35
CA ARG A 360 10.98 -18.70 -39.53
C ARG A 360 10.60 -20.16 -39.79
N PRO A 361 10.92 -20.73 -40.96
CA PRO A 361 10.65 -22.13 -41.22
C PRO A 361 11.43 -22.96 -40.20
N GLU A 362 10.70 -23.83 -39.49
CA GLU A 362 11.25 -24.85 -38.61
C GLU A 362 12.27 -25.68 -39.40
N ALA A 363 13.55 -25.50 -39.07
CA ALA A 363 14.55 -26.49 -39.42
C ALA A 363 14.34 -27.68 -38.47
N SER A 364 13.70 -28.72 -38.99
CA SER A 364 13.63 -30.04 -38.38
C SER A 364 15.04 -30.50 -38.00
N SER A 365 15.36 -30.47 -36.71
CA SER A 365 16.53 -31.15 -36.17
C SER A 365 16.03 -32.26 -35.26
N ASP A 366 16.08 -33.45 -35.84
CA ASP A 366 15.74 -34.74 -35.26
C ASP A 366 16.84 -35.16 -34.26
N SER A 367 16.48 -35.31 -33.00
CA SER A 367 17.28 -36.05 -32.02
C SER A 367 16.36 -36.60 -30.93
N GLU A 368 16.04 -37.88 -31.07
CA GLU A 368 15.40 -38.72 -30.07
C GLU A 368 16.36 -38.93 -28.88
N ASP A 369 15.89 -38.68 -27.66
CA ASP A 369 16.36 -39.35 -26.45
C ASP A 369 15.23 -39.31 -25.41
N GLU A 370 14.61 -40.47 -25.18
CA GLU A 370 13.72 -40.72 -24.05
C GLU A 370 14.56 -40.88 -22.78
N ASP A 371 14.19 -40.18 -21.70
CA ASP A 371 14.32 -40.73 -20.34
C ASP A 371 13.32 -40.04 -19.40
N ASP A 372 12.40 -40.85 -18.89
CA ASP A 372 11.35 -40.55 -17.93
C ASP A 372 11.95 -40.37 -16.52
N ALA A 373 11.70 -39.21 -15.90
CA ALA A 373 11.80 -39.05 -14.46
C ALA A 373 10.75 -38.04 -13.98
N GLY A 374 9.66 -38.58 -13.45
CA GLY A 374 8.56 -37.85 -12.84
C GLY A 374 9.00 -36.73 -11.90
N ILE A 375 8.66 -35.50 -12.29
CA ILE A 375 8.59 -34.35 -11.40
C ILE A 375 7.21 -33.74 -11.62
N HIS A 376 6.40 -33.80 -10.56
CA HIS A 376 5.07 -33.22 -10.48
C HIS A 376 5.00 -31.83 -11.17
N PRO A 377 3.96 -31.56 -11.96
CA PRO A 377 3.75 -30.22 -12.48
C PRO A 377 3.66 -29.23 -11.30
N PRO A 378 4.28 -28.05 -11.41
CA PRO A 378 4.09 -26.99 -10.42
C PRO A 378 2.60 -26.63 -10.35
N PRO A 379 2.11 -26.11 -9.20
CA PRO A 379 0.69 -25.83 -9.02
C PRO A 379 0.19 -24.88 -10.12
N MET A 380 -0.95 -25.22 -10.72
CA MET A 380 -1.61 -24.49 -11.81
C MET A 380 -1.48 -22.97 -11.62
N GLN A 381 -0.84 -22.32 -12.59
CA GLN A 381 -0.89 -20.87 -12.70
C GLN A 381 -2.34 -20.46 -13.02
N ASP A 382 -2.80 -19.38 -12.39
CA ASP A 382 -4.07 -18.68 -12.60
C ASP A 382 -4.46 -18.59 -14.10
N ASP A 383 -5.34 -19.47 -14.56
CA ASP A 383 -5.88 -19.55 -15.94
C ASP A 383 -6.83 -18.38 -16.30
N SER A 384 -6.88 -17.33 -15.48
CA SER A 384 -7.81 -16.19 -15.60
C SER A 384 -7.16 -14.89 -16.10
N ARG A 385 -5.89 -14.94 -16.52
CA ARG A 385 -5.17 -13.77 -17.01
C ARG A 385 -5.33 -13.61 -18.50
N ILE A 386 -5.70 -12.41 -18.91
CA ILE A 386 -5.74 -12.01 -20.32
C ILE A 386 -4.31 -12.04 -20.87
N SER A 387 -4.13 -12.50 -22.11
CA SER A 387 -2.81 -12.53 -22.73
C SER A 387 -2.39 -11.13 -23.21
N VAL A 388 -1.08 -10.85 -23.16
CA VAL A 388 -0.52 -9.58 -23.69
C VAL A 388 -0.77 -9.46 -25.19
N GLN A 389 -0.75 -10.59 -25.92
CA GLN A 389 -1.02 -10.65 -27.36
C GLN A 389 -2.44 -10.18 -27.66
N LEU A 390 -3.44 -10.72 -26.97
CA LEU A 390 -4.84 -10.33 -27.12
C LEU A 390 -5.03 -8.83 -26.86
N ILE A 391 -4.47 -8.30 -25.77
CA ILE A 391 -4.56 -6.86 -25.48
C ILE A 391 -3.88 -6.00 -26.55
N THR A 392 -2.76 -6.45 -27.09
CA THR A 392 -2.04 -5.72 -28.15
C THR A 392 -2.86 -5.71 -29.44
N GLU A 393 -3.48 -6.84 -29.82
CA GLU A 393 -4.39 -6.93 -30.96
C GLU A 393 -5.60 -6.02 -30.79
N GLU A 394 -6.24 -6.02 -29.61
CA GLU A 394 -7.35 -5.13 -29.29
C GLU A 394 -6.97 -3.64 -29.38
N CYS A 395 -5.76 -3.28 -28.92
CA CYS A 395 -5.24 -1.93 -29.07
C CYS A 395 -5.13 -1.52 -30.56
N VAL A 396 -4.59 -2.41 -31.41
CA VAL A 396 -4.46 -2.15 -32.85
C VAL A 396 -5.85 -2.05 -33.50
N HIS A 397 -6.77 -2.94 -33.14
CA HIS A 397 -8.14 -2.94 -33.66
C HIS A 397 -8.88 -1.62 -33.35
N LYS A 398 -8.72 -1.09 -32.12
CA LYS A 398 -9.29 0.21 -31.71
C LYS A 398 -8.67 1.42 -32.42
N LEU A 399 -7.43 1.32 -32.89
CA LEU A 399 -6.78 2.36 -33.69
C LEU A 399 -7.19 2.31 -35.17
N THR A 400 -7.60 1.15 -35.68
CA THR A 400 -8.02 1.01 -37.08
C THR A 400 -9.44 1.55 -37.32
N PRO A 401 -9.65 2.42 -38.32
CA PRO A 401 -10.94 3.10 -38.55
C PRO A 401 -12.08 2.17 -39.01
N SER A 402 -11.79 0.92 -39.39
CA SER A 402 -12.75 -0.05 -39.95
C SER A 402 -13.71 -0.68 -38.94
N SER A 403 -13.53 -0.47 -37.64
CA SER A 403 -14.39 -1.00 -36.57
C SER A 403 -15.47 -0.02 -36.10
N ARG A 404 -15.45 1.23 -36.56
CA ARG A 404 -16.53 2.21 -36.34
C ARG A 404 -17.66 2.01 -37.34
N GLN A 405 -18.44 0.95 -37.18
CA GLN A 405 -19.79 0.93 -37.77
C GLN A 405 -20.60 2.03 -37.07
N MET A 406 -20.67 3.20 -37.71
CA MET A 406 -21.64 4.23 -37.39
C MET A 406 -23.04 3.62 -37.54
N PRO A 407 -23.89 3.59 -36.49
CA PRO A 407 -25.30 3.36 -36.70
C PRO A 407 -25.85 4.59 -37.43
N TYR A 408 -26.31 4.38 -38.67
CA TYR A 408 -27.05 5.37 -39.45
C TYR A 408 -28.40 5.70 -38.81
#